data_AF-A0A351T940-F1
#
_entry.id   AF-A0A351T940-F1
#
_cell.length_a   1.000
_cell.length_b   1.000
_cell.length_c   1.000
_cell.angle_alpha   90.00
_cell.angle_beta   90.00
_cell.angle_gamma   90.00
#
_symmetry.space_group_name_H-M   'P 1'
#
loop_
_entity.id
_entity.type
_entity.pdbx_description
1 polymer ?
#
loop_
_entity_poly.entity_id
_entity_poly.type
_entity_poly.pdbx_seq_one_letter_code
_entity_poly.pdbx_strand_id
1 'polypeptide(L)' 'MNTVTRAHLCEAVYQEVGLSRNESSALVESILAEICDELVAGNTVKISSFGTFSVREKGGRIGRNPKTGEEVPIA' A
#
# COMPACT_ATOMS: atom_id res chain seq x y z
N MET A 1 -19.84 -3.92 -4.31
CA MET A 1 -18.61 -3.84 -3.51
C MET A 1 -18.36 -2.38 -3.17
N ASN A 2 -18.15 -2.05 -1.90
CA ASN A 2 -17.75 -0.71 -1.52
C ASN A 2 -16.22 -0.62 -1.51
N THR A 3 -15.65 0.39 -2.16
CA THR A 3 -14.20 0.58 -2.23
C THR A 3 -13.79 1.58 -1.15
N VAL A 4 -13.00 1.13 -0.18
CA VAL A 4 -12.41 2.03 0.82
C VAL A 4 -11.26 2.79 0.16
N THR A 5 -11.21 4.10 0.39
CA THR A 5 -10.23 5.01 -0.22
C THR A 5 -9.47 5.72 0.88
N ARG A 6 -8.40 6.42 0.53
CA ARG A 6 -7.64 7.22 1.49
C ARG A 6 -8.52 8.23 2.22
N ALA A 7 -9.44 8.90 1.51
CA ALA A 7 -10.37 9.85 2.12
C ALA A 7 -11.25 9.19 3.21
N HIS A 8 -11.68 7.95 3.00
CA HIS A 8 -12.43 7.20 4.01
C HIS A 8 -11.59 6.89 5.25
N LEU A 9 -10.30 6.59 5.09
CA LEU A 9 -9.39 6.39 6.22
C LEU A 9 -9.14 7.69 6.99
N CYS A 10 -8.94 8.81 6.29
CA CYS A 10 -8.77 10.12 6.91
C CYS A 10 -10.02 10.53 7.71
N GLU A 11 -11.22 10.28 7.16
CA GLU A 11 -12.48 10.53 7.87
C GLU A 11 -12.59 9.67 9.14
N ALA A 12 -12.21 8.39 9.08
CA ALA A 12 -12.24 7.52 10.26
C ALA A 12 -11.32 8.05 11.37
N VAL A 13 -10.10 8.50 11.04
CA VAL A 13 -9.18 9.10 12.00
C VAL A 13 -9.73 10.43 12.55
N TYR A 14 -10.34 11.25 11.70
CA TYR A 14 -10.97 12.50 12.11
C TYR A 14 -12.07 12.27 13.17
N GLN A 15 -12.96 11.29 12.93
CA GLN A 15 -14.08 10.98 13.81
C GLN A 15 -13.63 10.40 15.17
N GLU A 16 -12.58 9.58 15.18
CA GLU A 16 -12.10 8.92 16.41
C GLU A 16 -11.25 9.84 17.30
N VAL A 17 -10.38 10.67 16.70
CA VAL A 17 -9.33 11.38 17.44
C VAL A 17 -9.67 12.86 17.65
N GLY A 18 -10.69 13.39 16.96
CA GLY A 18 -11.14 14.78 17.10
C GLY A 18 -10.14 15.83 16.59
N LEU A 19 -9.13 15.41 15.82
CA LEU A 19 -8.19 16.29 15.12
C LEU A 19 -8.88 17.06 13.99
N SER A 20 -8.23 18.07 13.41
CA SER A 20 -8.74 18.67 12.18
C SER A 20 -8.61 17.70 11.00
N ARG A 21 -9.45 17.88 9.97
CA ARG A 21 -9.39 17.09 8.72
C ARG A 21 -7.99 17.10 8.09
N ASN A 22 -7.30 18.23 8.17
CA ASN A 22 -5.95 18.39 7.62
C ASN A 22 -4.93 17.56 8.41
N GLU A 23 -5.00 17.60 9.74
CA GLU A 23 -4.12 16.80 10.60
C GLU A 23 -4.39 15.30 10.44
N SER A 24 -5.66 14.88 10.39
CA SER A 24 -6.03 13.49 10.12
C SER A 24 -5.49 13.01 8.78
N SER A 25 -5.59 13.84 7.73
CA SER A 25 -5.02 13.52 6.42
C SER A 25 -3.50 13.42 6.45
N ALA A 26 -2.83 14.34 7.15
CA ALA A 26 -1.37 14.34 7.28
C ALA A 26 -0.86 13.08 8.01
N LEU A 27 -1.56 12.64 9.07
CA LEU A 27 -1.22 11.42 9.80
C LEU A 27 -1.36 10.17 8.94
N VAL A 28 -2.47 10.04 8.21
CA VAL A 28 -2.67 8.89 7.30
C VAL A 28 -1.61 8.87 6.21
N GLU A 29 -1.28 10.02 5.61
CA GLU A 29 -0.23 10.11 4.60
C GLU A 29 1.14 9.74 5.19
N SER A 30 1.47 10.22 6.38
CA SER A 30 2.73 9.91 7.06
C SER A 30 2.88 8.41 7.33
N ILE A 31 1.83 7.73 7.76
CA ILE A 31 1.88 6.27 7.99
C ILE A 31 2.11 5.52 6.68
N LEU A 32 1.41 5.90 5.60
CA LEU A 32 1.59 5.27 4.30
C LEU A 32 2.98 5.53 3.71
N ALA A 33 3.51 6.74 3.89
CA ALA A 33 4.87 7.10 3.46
C ALA A 33 5.92 6.26 4.19
N GLU A 34 5.84 6.17 5.52
CA GLU A 34 6.77 5.36 6.33
C GLU A 34 6.77 3.88 5.88
N ILE A 35 5.59 3.30 5.64
CA ILE A 35 5.48 1.93 5.13
C ILE A 35 6.18 1.79 3.78
N CYS A 36 5.97 2.75 2.87
CA CYS A 36 6.60 2.73 1.54
C CYS A 36 8.13 2.86 1.64
N ASP A 37 8.63 3.79 2.45
CA ASP A 37 10.06 4.07 2.59
C ASP A 37 10.81 2.85 3.15
N GLU A 38 10.25 2.20 4.17
CA GLU A 38 10.80 0.96 4.73
C GLU A 38 10.81 -0.20 3.72
N LEU A 39 9.74 -0.34 2.93
CA LEU A 39 9.70 -1.36 1.87
C LEU A 39 10.72 -1.08 0.76
N VAL A 40 10.92 0.18 0.37
CA VAL A 40 11.95 0.59 -0.60
C VAL A 40 13.35 0.30 -0.07
N ALA A 41 13.57 0.46 1.24
CA ALA A 41 14.82 0.11 1.90
C ALA A 41 15.06 -1.42 2.01
N GLY A 42 14.09 -2.25 1.61
CA GLY A 42 14.15 -3.71 1.68
C GLY A 42 13.75 -4.28 3.04
N ASN A 43 13.23 -3.45 3.94
CA ASN A 43 12.80 -3.87 5.27
C ASN A 43 11.40 -4.51 5.23
N THR A 44 11.09 -5.29 6.26
CA THR A 44 9.75 -5.85 6.48
C THR A 44 9.00 -5.01 7.50
N VAL A 45 7.81 -4.53 7.15
CA VAL A 45 6.95 -3.76 8.06
C VAL A 45 5.89 -4.68 8.64
N LYS A 46 5.89 -4.82 9.97
CA LYS A 46 4.91 -5.62 10.70
C LYS A 46 4.02 -4.72 11.55
N ILE A 47 2.71 -4.80 11.30
CA ILE A 47 1.68 -4.15 12.11
C ILE A 47 0.91 -5.24 12.85
N SER A 48 1.13 -5.33 14.16
CA SER A 48 0.49 -6.33 15.02
C SER A 48 -1.03 -6.31 14.87
N SER A 49 -1.64 -7.50 14.83
CA SER A 49 -3.09 -7.69 14.65
C SER A 49 -3.67 -7.14 13.33
N PHE A 50 -2.83 -6.73 12.38
CA PHE A 50 -3.26 -6.26 11.07
C PHE A 50 -2.61 -7.04 9.93
N GLY A 51 -1.27 -6.99 9.82
CA GLY A 51 -0.60 -7.61 8.69
C GLY A 51 0.91 -7.42 8.67
N THR A 52 1.55 -8.01 7.67
CA THR A 52 2.98 -7.88 7.41
C THR A 52 3.18 -7.56 5.93
N PHE A 53 3.93 -6.50 5.67
CA PHE A 53 4.31 -6.03 4.35
C PHE A 53 5.78 -6.37 4.14
N SER A 54 6.10 -6.99 3.02
CA SER A 54 7.49 -7.34 2.65
C SER A 54 7.63 -7.30 1.14
N VAL A 55 8.81 -6.88 0.67
CA VAL A 55 9.17 -7.00 -0.73
C VAL A 55 9.56 -8.45 -1.01
N ARG A 56 8.99 -9.03 -2.06
CA ARG A 56 9.40 -10.34 -2.56
C ARG A 56 10.02 -10.17 -3.93
N GLU A 57 11.29 -10.54 -4.04
CA GLU A 57 11.91 -10.76 -5.33
C GLU A 57 11.27 -11.97 -6.01
N LYS A 58 10.78 -11.78 -7.22
CA LYS A 58 10.23 -12.85 -8.05
C LYS A 58 11.22 -13.13 -9.15
N GLY A 59 11.55 -14.40 -9.36
CA GLY A 59 12.36 -14.81 -10.49
C GLY A 59 11.66 -14.50 -11.81
N GLY A 60 12.46 -14.27 -12.86
CA GLY A 60 11.96 -14.02 -14.19
C GLY A 60 11.09 -15.16 -14.71
N ARG A 61 10.03 -14.83 -15.45
CA ARG A 61 9.09 -15.80 -16.03
C ARG A 61 8.57 -15.33 -17.37
N ILE A 62 8.11 -16.26 -18.21
CA ILE A 62 7.43 -15.89 -19.46
C ILE A 62 5.97 -15.57 -19.15
N GLY A 63 5.59 -14.31 -19.40
CA GLY A 63 4.21 -13.85 -19.43
C GLY A 63 3.62 -13.91 -20.83
N ARG A 64 2.34 -13.57 -20.95
CA ARG A 64 1.66 -13.43 -22.24
C ARG A 64 0.93 -12.10 -22.30
N ASN A 65 1.00 -11.43 -23.45
CA ASN A 65 0.20 -10.25 -23.71
C ASN A 65 -1.29 -10.64 -23.69
N PRO A 66 -2.12 -10.09 -22.79
CA PRO A 66 -3.52 -10.49 -22.68
C PRO A 66 -4.36 -10.22 -23.95
N LYS A 67 -3.90 -9.31 -24.82
CA LYS A 67 -4.60 -8.94 -26.06
C LYS A 67 -4.18 -9.78 -27.27
N THR A 68 -2.89 -10.10 -27.40
CA THR A 68 -2.34 -10.80 -28.59
C THR A 68 -1.97 -12.26 -28.33
N GLY A 69 -1.78 -12.64 -27.07
CA GLY A 69 -1.34 -13.98 -26.66
C GLY A 69 0.16 -14.22 -26.80
N GLU A 70 0.91 -13.27 -27.36
CA GLU A 70 2.35 -13.39 -27.57
C GLU A 70 3.11 -13.50 -26.24
N GLU A 71 4.14 -14.36 -26.24
CA GLU A 71 4.99 -14.61 -25.09
C GLU A 71 5.99 -13.47 -24.89
N VAL A 72 6.05 -12.93 -23.67
CA VAL A 72 6.91 -11.80 -23.31
C VAL A 72 7.63 -12.11 -21.99
N PRO A 73 8.97 -11.96 -21.92
CA PRO A 73 9.69 -12.14 -20.67
C PRO A 73 9.28 -11.06 -19.64
N ILE A 74 9.03 -11.49 -18.40
CA ILE A 74 8.81 -10.65 -17.23
C ILE A 74 10.04 -10.83 -16.34
N ALA A 75 10.79 -9.73 -16.15
CA ALA A 75 11.87 -9.64 -15.19
C ALA A 75 11.35 -9.30 -13.79
#